data_AF-A0A352UVJ1-F1
#
_entry.id   AF-A0A352UVJ1-F1
#
_cell.length_a   1.000
_cell.length_b   1.000
_cell.length_c   1.000
_cell.angle_alpha   90.00
_cell.angle_beta   90.00
_cell.angle_gamma   90.00
#
_symmetry.space_group_name_H-M   'P 1'
#
loop_
_entity.id
_entity.type
_entity.pdbx_description
1 polymer ?
#
loop_
_entity_poly.entity_id
_entity_poly.type
_entity_poly.pdbx_seq_one_letter_code
_entity_poly.pdbx_strand_id
1 'polypeptide(L)'
;MLPTRKRKAFLIQTVLGLLLLIGGALLIRAILQSLEGQGISSGFGFLHRSTGWDVGFSLIEYTINDPYWKVILVGVLNTLFLGSIGLVLATVLGVLIGVLRTSANPVMAFLGTCYIEAIRNVPLILQAFFWYAVFTHLPPPKVAAEAGGIIILSSRGIFVPGLNVVPGAGLLAGGLLLAGLVLA
;
A
#
# COMPACT_ATOMS: atom_id res chain seq x y z
N MET A 1 -48.68 -1.95 -35.90
CA MET A 1 -47.88 -2.13 -37.14
C MET A 1 -46.87 -0.98 -37.24
N LEU A 2 -45.57 -1.25 -37.12
CA LEU A 2 -44.54 -0.21 -37.16
C LEU A 2 -44.38 0.37 -38.60
N PRO A 3 -44.21 1.68 -38.78
CA PRO A 3 -44.04 2.29 -40.10
C PRO A 3 -42.81 1.71 -40.82
N THR A 4 -42.91 1.52 -42.14
CA THR A 4 -41.96 0.76 -42.99
C THR A 4 -40.49 1.19 -42.84
N ARG A 5 -40.23 2.47 -42.56
CA ARG A 5 -38.87 3.01 -42.27
C ARG A 5 -38.30 2.51 -40.93
N LYS A 6 -39.12 2.43 -39.87
CA LYS A 6 -38.71 1.92 -38.54
C LYS A 6 -38.45 0.42 -38.57
N ARG A 7 -39.23 -0.34 -39.37
CA ARG A 7 -39.03 -1.79 -39.57
C ARG A 7 -37.69 -2.11 -40.25
N LYS A 8 -37.31 -1.34 -41.29
CA LYS A 8 -36.01 -1.48 -41.97
C LYS A 8 -34.84 -1.14 -41.05
N ALA A 9 -34.95 -0.06 -40.27
CA ALA A 9 -33.92 0.33 -39.31
C ALA A 9 -33.72 -0.74 -38.21
N PHE A 10 -34.81 -1.29 -37.68
CA PHE A 10 -34.76 -2.36 -36.68
C PHE A 10 -34.11 -3.65 -37.23
N LEU A 11 -34.42 -4.03 -38.47
CA LEU A 11 -33.80 -5.18 -39.13
C LEU A 11 -32.29 -4.97 -39.33
N ILE A 12 -31.88 -3.79 -39.79
CA ILE A 12 -30.46 -3.47 -40.01
C ILE A 12 -29.67 -3.49 -38.69
N GLN A 13 -30.19 -2.89 -37.63
CA GLN A 13 -29.56 -2.90 -36.31
C GLN A 13 -29.46 -4.31 -35.73
N THR A 14 -30.50 -5.13 -35.91
CA THR A 14 -30.48 -6.52 -35.44
C THR A 14 -29.44 -7.35 -36.19
N VAL A 15 -29.36 -7.21 -37.52
CA VAL A 15 -28.38 -7.90 -38.35
C VAL A 15 -26.95 -7.45 -38.03
N LEU A 16 -26.71 -6.14 -37.88
CA LEU A 16 -25.42 -5.60 -37.48
C LEU A 16 -25.00 -6.08 -36.09
N GLY A 17 -25.92 -6.07 -35.12
CA GLY A 17 -25.67 -6.58 -33.78
C GLY A 17 -25.33 -8.06 -33.79
N LEU A 18 -26.06 -8.87 -34.58
CA LEU A 18 -25.78 -10.30 -34.73
C LEU A 18 -24.42 -10.55 -35.40
N LEU A 19 -24.09 -9.78 -36.45
CA LEU A 19 -22.78 -9.83 -37.12
C LEU A 19 -21.64 -9.48 -36.17
N LEU A 20 -21.80 -8.45 -35.34
CA LEU A 20 -20.80 -8.06 -34.34
C LEU A 20 -20.62 -9.14 -33.27
N LEU A 21 -21.72 -9.73 -32.78
CA LEU A 21 -21.65 -10.80 -31.79
C LEU A 21 -21.00 -12.07 -32.36
N ILE A 22 -21.37 -12.48 -33.57
CA ILE A 22 -20.79 -13.65 -34.24
C ILE A 22 -19.32 -13.39 -34.57
N GLY A 23 -19.00 -12.23 -35.16
CA GLY A 23 -17.63 -11.83 -35.47
C GLY A 23 -16.75 -11.77 -34.22
N GLY A 24 -17.24 -11.16 -33.14
CA GLY A 24 -16.56 -11.12 -31.85
C GLY A 24 -16.34 -12.52 -31.26
N ALA A 25 -17.35 -13.39 -31.31
CA ALA A 25 -17.22 -14.77 -30.83
C ALA A 25 -16.20 -15.58 -31.63
N LEU A 26 -16.14 -15.41 -32.94
CA LEU A 26 -15.15 -16.07 -33.80
C LEU A 26 -13.73 -15.57 -33.52
N LEU A 27 -13.56 -14.26 -33.33
CA LEU A 27 -12.26 -13.67 -32.96
C LEU A 27 -11.78 -14.18 -31.60
N ILE A 28 -12.65 -14.21 -30.59
CA ILE A 28 -12.31 -14.75 -29.27
C ILE A 28 -11.87 -16.22 -29.40
N ARG A 29 -12.60 -17.04 -30.16
CA ARG A 29 -12.22 -18.45 -30.39
C ARG A 29 -10.87 -18.58 -31.09
N ALA A 30 -10.61 -17.76 -32.11
CA ALA A 30 -9.32 -17.76 -32.82
C ALA A 30 -8.15 -17.35 -31.91
N ILE A 31 -8.37 -16.38 -31.03
CA ILE A 31 -7.39 -15.96 -30.02
C ILE A 31 -7.15 -17.08 -29.02
N LEU A 32 -8.21 -17.68 -28.46
CA LEU A 32 -8.08 -18.76 -27.48
C LEU A 32 -7.32 -19.97 -28.05
N GLN A 33 -7.62 -20.37 -29.29
CA GLN A 33 -6.92 -21.44 -29.99
C GLN A 33 -5.44 -21.09 -30.25
N SER A 34 -5.15 -19.84 -30.60
CA SER A 34 -3.77 -19.36 -30.83
C SER A 34 -2.96 -19.32 -29.53
N LEU A 35 -3.61 -18.99 -28.40
CA LEU A 35 -2.97 -18.96 -27.07
C LEU A 35 -2.68 -20.37 -26.53
N GLU A 36 -3.59 -21.31 -26.72
CA GLU A 36 -3.38 -22.72 -26.37
C GLU A 36 -2.21 -23.33 -27.14
N GLY A 37 -2.08 -23.01 -28.43
CA GLY A 37 -0.95 -23.43 -29.27
C GLY A 37 0.40 -22.87 -28.82
N GLN A 38 0.42 -21.81 -28.01
CA GLN A 38 1.63 -21.20 -27.45
C GLN A 38 1.88 -21.58 -25.98
N GLY A 39 1.10 -22.51 -25.42
CA GLY A 39 1.24 -22.91 -24.01
C GLY A 39 0.80 -21.84 -23.00
N ILE A 40 0.16 -20.77 -23.47
CA ILE A 40 -0.41 -19.72 -22.63
C ILE A 40 -1.80 -20.19 -22.21
N SER A 41 -1.93 -20.60 -20.95
CA SER A 41 -3.21 -20.90 -20.30
C SER A 41 -4.08 -19.64 -20.32
N SER A 42 -4.99 -19.54 -21.27
CA SER A 42 -6.02 -18.50 -21.29
C SER A 42 -6.99 -18.69 -20.10
N GLY A 43 -7.47 -17.60 -19.50
CA GLY A 43 -8.40 -17.62 -18.36
C GLY A 43 -7.74 -17.55 -16.97
N PHE A 44 -8.46 -17.99 -15.92
CA PHE A 44 -8.04 -17.89 -14.51
C PHE A 44 -7.09 -19.02 -14.05
N GLY A 45 -6.62 -19.87 -14.96
CA GLY A 45 -5.70 -20.96 -14.63
C GLY A 45 -4.38 -20.50 -14.01
N PHE A 46 -3.97 -19.26 -14.27
CA PHE A 46 -2.78 -18.65 -13.64
C PHE A 46 -2.89 -18.59 -12.11
N LEU A 47 -4.09 -18.48 -11.55
CA LEU A 47 -4.30 -18.38 -10.11
C LEU A 47 -3.79 -19.61 -9.35
N HIS A 48 -3.78 -20.78 -9.99
CA HIS A 48 -3.33 -22.03 -9.39
C HIS A 48 -1.85 -22.34 -9.68
N ARG A 49 -1.16 -21.49 -10.43
CA ARG A 49 0.28 -21.64 -10.69
C ARG A 49 1.07 -21.09 -9.50
N SER A 50 2.20 -21.70 -9.20
CA SER A 50 3.15 -21.21 -8.20
C SER A 50 3.79 -19.91 -8.68
N THR A 51 4.07 -19.01 -7.76
CA THR A 51 4.56 -17.65 -8.05
C THR A 51 6.05 -17.63 -8.34
N GLY A 52 6.87 -18.41 -7.62
CA GLY A 52 8.33 -18.44 -7.82
C GLY A 52 9.08 -17.27 -7.17
N TRP A 53 8.41 -16.42 -6.39
CA TRP A 53 9.01 -15.31 -5.63
C TRP A 53 8.44 -15.22 -4.22
N ASP A 54 9.28 -14.81 -3.27
CA ASP A 54 8.93 -14.71 -1.86
C ASP A 54 8.40 -13.31 -1.49
N VAL A 55 7.61 -13.24 -0.42
CA VAL A 55 7.02 -12.00 0.08
C VAL A 55 7.59 -11.69 1.46
N GLY A 56 8.26 -10.54 1.60
CA GLY A 56 9.01 -10.22 2.82
C GLY A 56 8.19 -10.09 4.11
N PHE A 57 6.90 -9.75 4.01
CA PHE A 57 5.97 -9.71 5.15
C PHE A 57 4.65 -10.36 4.74
N SER A 58 4.13 -11.27 5.56
CA SER A 58 2.84 -11.91 5.35
C SER A 58 2.13 -12.13 6.67
N LEU A 59 0.82 -11.86 6.71
CA LEU A 59 -0.03 -12.13 7.87
C LEU A 59 -0.46 -13.59 7.96
N ILE A 60 -0.47 -14.29 6.82
CA ILE A 60 -0.78 -15.71 6.71
C ILE A 60 0.45 -16.43 6.17
N GLU A 61 0.62 -17.69 6.57
CA GLU A 61 1.74 -18.52 6.11
C GLU A 61 1.70 -18.64 4.58
N TYR A 62 2.80 -18.25 3.95
CA TYR A 62 2.97 -18.23 2.50
C TYR A 62 4.37 -18.70 2.15
N THR A 63 4.48 -19.49 1.09
CA THR A 63 5.74 -19.99 0.54
C THR A 63 5.80 -19.81 -0.97
N ILE A 64 6.99 -19.86 -1.55
CA ILE A 64 7.24 -19.69 -2.99
C ILE A 64 6.45 -20.70 -3.88
N ASN A 65 6.11 -21.86 -3.32
CA ASN A 65 5.37 -22.91 -4.02
C ASN A 65 3.85 -22.70 -4.00
N ASP A 66 3.36 -21.75 -3.18
CA ASP A 66 1.93 -21.49 -3.07
C ASP A 66 1.33 -20.88 -4.34
N PRO A 67 0.03 -21.09 -4.58
CA PRO A 67 -0.65 -20.60 -5.77
C PRO A 67 -0.81 -19.07 -5.77
N TYR A 68 -0.83 -18.48 -6.97
CA TYR A 68 -1.01 -17.04 -7.20
C TYR A 68 -2.18 -16.41 -6.45
N TRP A 69 -3.33 -17.10 -6.34
CA TRP A 69 -4.48 -16.55 -5.61
C TRP A 69 -4.17 -16.29 -4.13
N LYS A 70 -3.30 -17.10 -3.52
CA LYS A 70 -2.91 -16.95 -2.12
C LYS A 70 -2.01 -15.74 -1.93
N VAL A 71 -1.10 -15.45 -2.87
CA VAL A 71 -0.29 -14.21 -2.87
C VAL A 71 -1.15 -12.97 -2.99
N ILE A 72 -2.15 -13.00 -3.87
CA ILE A 72 -3.08 -11.89 -4.02
C ILE A 72 -3.81 -11.65 -2.69
N LEU A 73 -4.25 -12.73 -2.02
CA LEU A 73 -4.87 -12.63 -0.70
C LEU A 73 -3.91 -12.07 0.35
N VAL A 74 -2.65 -12.53 0.40
CA VAL A 74 -1.60 -11.97 1.28
C VAL A 74 -1.44 -10.48 1.03
N GLY A 75 -1.36 -10.06 -0.24
CA GLY A 75 -1.24 -8.65 -0.62
C GLY A 75 -2.42 -7.82 -0.12
N VAL A 76 -3.65 -8.29 -0.35
CA VAL A 76 -4.87 -7.62 0.13
C VAL A 76 -4.89 -7.50 1.65
N LEU A 77 -4.58 -8.59 2.37
CA LEU A 77 -4.55 -8.60 3.83
C LEU A 77 -3.49 -7.63 4.37
N ASN A 78 -2.30 -7.62 3.78
CA ASN A 78 -1.23 -6.72 4.18
C ASN A 78 -1.59 -5.26 3.92
N THR A 79 -2.20 -4.94 2.77
CA THR A 79 -2.66 -3.57 2.47
C THR A 79 -3.74 -3.12 3.45
N LEU A 80 -4.70 -3.98 3.78
CA LEU A 80 -5.74 -3.66 4.76
C LEU A 80 -5.15 -3.47 6.16
N PHE A 81 -4.26 -4.36 6.58
CA PHE A 81 -3.61 -4.28 7.88
C PHE A 81 -2.75 -3.02 8.01
N LEU A 82 -1.79 -2.83 7.10
CA LEU A 82 -0.91 -1.67 7.12
C LEU A 82 -1.69 -0.37 6.90
N GLY A 83 -2.70 -0.39 6.03
CA GLY A 83 -3.59 0.73 5.78
C GLY A 83 -4.43 1.11 7.00
N SER A 84 -4.94 0.13 7.76
CA SER A 84 -5.71 0.40 8.98
C SER A 84 -4.88 1.06 10.06
N ILE A 85 -3.66 0.56 10.32
CA ILE A 85 -2.73 1.15 11.27
C ILE A 85 -2.28 2.54 10.78
N GLY A 86 -1.93 2.64 9.50
CA GLY A 86 -1.52 3.88 8.87
C GLY A 86 -2.59 4.96 8.92
N LEU A 87 -3.86 4.59 8.71
CA LEU A 87 -4.99 5.51 8.80
C LEU A 87 -5.14 6.07 10.21
N VAL A 88 -5.14 5.21 11.24
CA VAL A 88 -5.25 5.65 12.64
C VAL A 88 -4.11 6.61 13.01
N LEU A 89 -2.87 6.24 12.68
CA LEU A 89 -1.70 7.08 12.95
C LEU A 89 -1.73 8.40 12.17
N ALA A 90 -2.11 8.35 10.89
CA ALA A 90 -2.22 9.54 10.05
C ALA A 90 -3.32 10.48 10.53
N THR A 91 -4.44 9.96 11.03
CA THR A 91 -5.50 10.79 11.63
C THR A 91 -5.00 11.47 12.89
N VAL A 92 -4.36 10.74 13.80
CA VAL A 92 -3.83 11.32 15.05
C VAL A 92 -2.78 12.39 14.73
N LEU A 93 -1.75 12.07 13.94
CA LEU A 93 -0.72 13.03 13.56
C LEU A 93 -1.29 14.20 12.75
N GLY A 94 -2.20 13.94 11.83
CA GLY A 94 -2.85 14.97 11.02
C GLY A 94 -3.62 15.99 11.85
N VAL A 95 -4.37 15.52 12.87
CA VAL A 95 -5.08 16.40 13.80
C VAL A 95 -4.10 17.22 14.64
N LEU A 96 -3.05 16.60 15.19
CA LEU A 96 -2.06 17.30 16.02
C LEU A 96 -1.33 18.40 15.25
N ILE A 97 -0.82 18.06 14.06
CA ILE A 97 -0.16 19.03 13.18
C ILE A 97 -1.16 20.10 12.72
N GLY A 98 -2.41 19.73 12.46
CA GLY A 98 -3.49 20.66 12.13
C GLY A 98 -3.71 21.70 13.23
N VAL A 99 -3.80 21.25 14.48
CA VAL A 99 -3.94 22.13 15.66
C VAL A 99 -2.72 23.05 15.80
N LEU A 100 -1.50 22.51 15.66
CA LEU A 100 -0.26 23.31 15.72
C LEU A 100 -0.28 24.43 14.69
N ARG A 101 -0.69 24.14 13.45
CA ARG A 101 -0.76 25.13 12.37
C ARG A 101 -1.75 26.26 12.67
N THR A 102 -2.87 25.98 13.33
CA THR A 102 -3.89 26.97 13.68
C THR A 102 -3.67 27.66 15.02
N SER A 103 -2.57 27.34 15.72
CA SER A 103 -2.26 27.93 17.02
C SER A 103 -2.04 29.44 16.90
N ALA A 104 -2.48 30.18 17.92
CA ALA A 104 -2.18 31.61 18.05
C ALA A 104 -0.68 31.88 18.26
N ASN A 105 0.09 30.88 18.70
CA ASN A 105 1.54 30.99 18.85
C ASN A 105 2.23 30.91 17.47
N PRO A 106 2.91 31.97 17.01
CA PRO A 106 3.52 32.01 15.69
C PRO A 106 4.61 30.95 15.49
N VAL A 107 5.31 30.53 16.56
CA VAL A 107 6.34 29.47 16.47
C VAL A 107 5.69 28.12 16.19
N MET A 108 4.61 27.79 16.89
CA MET A 108 3.88 26.52 16.69
C MET A 108 3.22 26.47 15.31
N ALA A 109 2.63 27.60 14.88
CA ALA A 109 2.07 27.73 13.54
C ALA A 109 3.13 27.55 12.44
N PHE A 110 4.32 28.11 12.65
CA PHE A 110 5.46 27.95 11.73
C PHE A 110 5.94 26.49 11.67
N LEU A 111 6.14 25.82 12.81
CA LEU A 111 6.53 24.41 12.85
C LEU A 111 5.54 23.50 12.12
N GLY A 112 4.23 23.70 12.36
CA GLY A 112 3.18 22.98 11.66
C GLY A 112 3.20 23.23 10.15
N THR A 113 3.49 24.46 9.74
CA THR A 113 3.62 24.84 8.32
C THR A 113 4.82 24.16 7.66
N CYS A 114 6.01 24.23 8.28
CA CYS A 114 7.21 23.57 7.78
C CYS A 114 7.03 22.06 7.61
N TYR A 115 6.40 21.39 8.58
CA TYR A 115 6.12 19.96 8.48
C TYR A 115 5.21 19.63 7.29
N ILE A 116 4.09 20.36 7.15
CA ILE A 116 3.13 20.12 6.06
C ILE A 116 3.79 20.36 4.70
N GLU A 117 4.52 21.45 4.55
CA GLU A 117 5.20 21.77 3.29
C GLU A 117 6.27 20.75 2.95
N ALA A 118 7.11 20.33 3.91
CA ALA A 118 8.13 19.32 3.65
C ALA A 118 7.51 17.98 3.24
N ILE A 119 6.54 17.47 4.01
CA ILE A 119 6.01 16.12 3.80
C ILE A 119 5.09 16.05 2.57
N ARG A 120 4.31 17.11 2.28
CA ARG A 120 3.37 17.10 1.15
C ARG A 120 4.00 17.49 -0.19
N ASN A 121 5.11 18.23 -0.20
CA ASN A 121 5.77 18.64 -1.43
C ASN A 121 6.88 17.68 -1.88
N VAL A 122 7.36 16.79 -1.01
CA VAL A 122 8.37 15.78 -1.38
C VAL A 122 7.70 14.57 -2.03
N PRO A 123 8.14 14.13 -3.24
CA PRO A 123 7.59 12.95 -3.91
C PRO A 123 7.61 11.71 -3.02
N LEU A 124 6.49 10.98 -2.95
CA LEU A 124 6.37 9.78 -2.10
C LEU A 124 7.44 8.73 -2.41
N ILE A 125 7.79 8.57 -3.68
CA ILE A 125 8.84 7.65 -4.12
C ILE A 125 10.20 8.03 -3.51
N LEU A 126 10.53 9.33 -3.47
CA LEU A 126 11.76 9.82 -2.84
C LEU A 126 11.76 9.48 -1.35
N GLN A 127 10.62 9.68 -0.67
CA GLN A 127 10.48 9.32 0.74
C GLN A 127 10.72 7.82 0.95
N ALA A 128 10.13 6.97 0.11
CA ALA A 128 10.32 5.52 0.19
C ALA A 128 11.80 5.11 0.04
N PHE A 129 12.51 5.70 -0.95
CA PHE A 129 13.94 5.46 -1.12
C PHE A 129 14.78 6.00 0.03
N PHE A 130 14.48 7.20 0.52
CA PHE A 130 15.17 7.80 1.66
C PHE A 130 15.06 6.89 2.89
N TRP A 131 13.84 6.46 3.24
CA TRP A 131 13.62 5.56 4.38
C TRP A 131 14.30 4.20 4.17
N TYR A 132 14.21 3.62 2.96
CA TYR A 132 14.92 2.39 2.62
C TYR A 132 16.44 2.52 2.81
N ALA A 133 17.03 3.62 2.35
CA ALA A 133 18.45 3.90 2.51
C ALA A 133 18.83 4.09 3.99
N VAL A 134 18.03 4.85 4.75
CA VAL A 134 18.26 5.04 6.19
C VAL A 134 18.29 3.69 6.91
N PHE A 135 17.34 2.79 6.65
CA PHE A 135 17.30 1.48 7.31
C PHE A 135 18.43 0.55 6.89
N THR A 136 18.88 0.61 5.64
CA THR A 136 19.94 -0.27 5.12
C THR A 136 21.36 0.23 5.42
N HIS A 137 21.56 1.55 5.54
CA HIS A 137 22.86 2.16 5.84
C HIS A 137 23.14 2.35 7.33
N LEU A 138 22.16 2.14 8.21
CA LEU A 138 22.40 2.08 9.65
C LEU A 138 23.28 0.86 10.00
N PRO A 139 24.29 1.01 10.87
CA PRO A 139 25.19 -0.08 11.20
C PRO A 139 24.40 -1.28 11.77
N PRO A 140 24.80 -2.53 11.41
CA PRO A 140 24.19 -3.71 11.99
C PRO A 140 24.33 -3.70 13.52
N PRO A 141 23.36 -4.25 14.28
CA PRO A 141 23.33 -4.20 15.75
C PRO A 141 24.62 -4.65 16.45
N LYS A 142 25.42 -5.50 15.79
CA LYS A 142 26.71 -6.00 16.33
C LYS A 142 27.80 -4.93 16.42
N VAL A 143 27.74 -3.86 15.62
CA VAL A 143 28.73 -2.77 15.59
C VAL A 143 28.25 -1.55 16.37
N ALA A 144 26.93 -1.37 16.49
CA ALA A 144 26.32 -0.29 17.26
C ALA A 144 26.52 -0.43 18.79
N ALA A 145 27.05 -1.57 19.25
CA ALA A 145 27.41 -1.83 20.65
C ALA A 145 28.48 -0.87 21.22
N GLU A 146 29.20 -0.14 20.37
CA GLU A 146 30.31 0.72 20.80
C GLU A 146 29.98 2.23 20.81
N ALA A 147 28.79 2.63 20.33
CA ALA A 147 28.39 4.04 20.27
C ALA A 147 27.79 4.53 21.60
N GLY A 148 28.64 4.77 22.59
CA GLY A 148 28.34 5.67 23.72
C GLY A 148 27.30 5.23 24.74
N GLY A 149 26.92 3.94 24.80
CA GLY A 149 26.26 3.29 25.94
C GLY A 149 24.82 3.71 26.29
N ILE A 150 24.26 4.76 25.68
CA ILE A 150 22.95 5.32 26.07
C ILE A 150 21.86 5.05 25.02
N ILE A 151 22.17 5.14 23.72
CA ILE A 151 21.20 4.90 22.63
C ILE A 151 21.91 4.17 21.48
N ILE A 152 21.49 2.94 21.22
CA ILE A 152 22.01 2.10 20.14
C ILE A 152 21.06 2.24 18.94
N LEU A 153 21.47 2.99 17.92
CA LEU A 153 20.79 2.99 16.63
C LEU A 153 21.29 1.81 15.80
N SER A 154 20.38 0.94 15.38
CA SER A 154 20.69 -0.18 14.48
C SER A 154 19.75 -0.19 13.28
N SER A 155 20.10 -0.93 12.23
CA SER A 155 19.22 -1.20 11.09
C SER A 155 17.89 -1.89 11.45
N ARG A 156 17.72 -2.29 12.72
CA ARG A 156 16.47 -2.85 13.28
C ARG A 156 15.69 -1.88 14.18
N GLY A 157 16.16 -0.64 14.33
CA GLY A 157 15.52 0.39 15.16
C GLY A 157 16.44 0.92 16.26
N ILE A 158 15.82 1.70 17.16
CA ILE A 158 16.48 2.34 18.30
C ILE A 158 16.38 1.40 19.52
N PHE A 159 17.53 0.97 20.03
CA PHE A 159 17.66 0.16 21.23
C PHE A 159 18.23 1.03 22.35
N VAL A 160 17.47 1.28 23.41
CA VAL A 160 17.95 1.96 24.62
C VAL A 160 18.19 0.88 25.68
N PRO A 161 19.44 0.51 25.98
CA PRO A 161 19.75 -0.48 27.01
C PRO A 161 19.31 0.06 28.39
N GLY A 162 18.11 -0.29 28.83
CA GLY A 162 17.53 0.13 30.11
C GLY A 162 16.04 0.50 30.07
N LEU A 163 15.50 0.83 28.89
CA LEU A 163 14.07 1.13 28.70
C LEU A 163 13.41 -0.10 28.07
N ASN A 164 13.04 -1.08 28.89
CA ASN A 164 12.12 -2.15 28.49
C ASN A 164 10.69 -1.61 28.42
N VAL A 165 10.47 -0.69 27.48
CA VAL A 165 9.14 -0.11 27.25
C VAL A 165 8.32 -1.17 26.54
N VAL A 166 7.47 -1.86 27.30
CA VAL A 166 6.37 -2.66 26.75
C VAL A 166 5.66 -1.78 25.71
N PRO A 167 5.33 -2.27 24.49
CA PRO A 167 4.77 -1.46 23.41
C PRO A 167 3.60 -0.54 23.83
N GLY A 168 2.81 -0.94 24.82
CA GLY A 168 1.73 -0.12 25.38
C GLY A 168 2.16 1.10 26.20
N ALA A 169 3.30 1.05 26.90
CA ALA A 169 3.78 2.15 27.74
C ALA A 169 4.35 3.32 26.90
N GLY A 170 4.96 3.02 25.74
CA GLY A 170 5.41 4.05 24.79
C GLY A 170 4.25 4.83 24.16
N LEU A 171 3.15 4.14 23.84
CA LEU A 171 1.94 4.76 23.30
C LEU A 171 1.24 5.66 24.34
N LEU A 172 1.20 5.25 25.61
CA LEU A 172 0.65 6.06 26.69
C LEU A 172 1.49 7.30 26.98
N ALA A 173 2.81 7.17 27.01
CA ALA A 173 3.71 8.30 27.21
C ALA A 173 3.63 9.31 26.04
N GLY A 174 3.58 8.83 24.79
CA GLY A 174 3.34 9.66 23.62
C GLY A 174 1.98 10.36 23.67
N GLY A 175 0.92 9.63 24.05
CA GLY A 175 -0.43 10.20 24.21
C GLY A 175 -0.50 11.28 25.29
N LEU A 176 0.20 11.10 26.42
CA LEU A 176 0.25 12.09 27.50
C LEU A 176 1.02 13.35 27.10
N LEU A 177 2.13 13.21 26.36
CA LEU A 177 2.86 14.35 25.83
C LEU A 177 2.02 15.15 24.83
N LEU A 178 1.30 14.45 23.95
CA LEU A 178 0.39 15.08 22.99
C LEU A 178 -0.79 15.78 23.67
N ALA A 179 -1.37 15.16 24.71
CA ALA A 179 -2.42 15.78 25.51
C ALA A 179 -1.90 17.04 26.24
N GLY A 180 -0.68 16.99 26.79
CA GLY A 180 -0.04 18.13 27.43
C GLY A 180 0.23 19.29 26.45
N LEU A 181 0.54 18.98 25.19
CA LEU A 181 0.83 19.97 24.15
C LEU A 181 -0.45 20.58 23.55
N VAL A 182 -1.58 19.88 23.62
CA VAL A 182 -2.91 20.39 23.21
C VAL A 182 -3.57 21.24 24.31
N LEU A 183 -3.25 20.95 25.58
CA LEU A 183 -3.80 21.66 26.75
C LEU A 183 -2.98 22.89 27.19
N ALA A 184 -1.78 23.07 26.65
CA ALA A 184 -0.91 24.23 26.88
C ALA A 184 -1.07 25.29 25.79
#